data_AF-A0A958K9A1-F1
#
_entry.id   AF-A0A958K9A1-F1
#
_cell.length_a   1.000
_cell.length_b   1.000
_cell.length_c   1.000
_cell.angle_alpha   90.00
_cell.angle_beta   90.00
_cell.angle_gamma   90.00
#
_symmetry.space_group_name_H-M   'P 1'
#
loop_
_entity.id
_entity.type
_entity.pdbx_description
1 polymer ?
#
loop_
_entity_poly.entity_id
_entity_poly.type
_entity_poly.pdbx_seq_one_letter_code
_entity_poly.pdbx_strand_id
1 'polypeptide(L)'
;HPESVPINALVPVEGTPLAQADRVNVFDFVRAIATARILMPRSMVRLSAGRNELSDEAQALCFLAGANSIFSGEKLLTTPNPNFDRDARLFDSLGLVAKKPNKEDLAAVA
;
A
#
# COMPACT_ATOMS: atom_id res chain seq x y z
N HIS A 1 -19.41 1.60 -5.60
CA HIS A 1 -17.94 1.51 -5.49
C HIS A 1 -17.56 0.22 -4.78
N PRO A 2 -16.43 -0.40 -5.11
CA PRO A 2 -15.96 -1.60 -4.42
C PRO A 2 -15.62 -1.29 -2.95
N GLU A 3 -15.61 -2.31 -2.10
CA GLU A 3 -15.24 -2.14 -0.69
C GLU A 3 -13.75 -1.75 -0.52
N SER A 4 -12.90 -2.27 -1.41
CA SER A 4 -11.47 -2.02 -1.42
C SER A 4 -11.00 -1.70 -2.84
N VAL A 5 -10.18 -0.66 -2.98
CA VAL A 5 -9.56 -0.19 -4.22
C VAL A 5 -8.05 -0.29 -4.04
N PRO A 6 -7.41 -1.37 -4.50
CA PRO A 6 -5.95 -1.47 -4.47
C PRO A 6 -5.33 -0.59 -5.55
N ILE A 7 -4.32 0.17 -5.16
CA ILE A 7 -3.46 0.92 -6.07
C ILE A 7 -2.04 0.38 -5.90
N ASN A 8 -1.55 -0.23 -6.98
CA ASN A 8 -0.23 -0.84 -7.07
C ASN A 8 0.71 0.10 -7.82
N ALA A 9 1.91 0.30 -7.31
CA ALA A 9 3.02 0.79 -8.12
C ALA A 9 3.60 -0.39 -8.92
N LEU A 10 3.92 -0.15 -10.20
CA LEU A 10 4.56 -1.16 -11.04
C LEU A 10 5.86 -1.61 -10.39
N VAL A 11 6.02 -2.92 -10.25
CA VAL A 11 7.30 -3.55 -9.89
C VAL A 11 7.84 -4.19 -11.16
N PRO A 12 8.88 -3.61 -11.80
CA PRO A 12 9.49 -4.20 -12.98
C PRO A 12 10.11 -5.56 -12.63
N VAL A 13 9.82 -6.57 -13.46
CA VAL A 13 10.35 -7.93 -13.29
C VAL A 13 11.02 -8.36 -14.58
N GLU A 14 12.24 -8.88 -14.47
CA GLU A 14 13.00 -9.42 -15.60
C GLU A 14 12.17 -10.46 -16.38
N GLY A 15 12.26 -10.41 -17.71
CA GLY A 15 11.47 -11.27 -18.61
C GLY A 15 10.04 -10.76 -18.90
N THR A 16 9.56 -9.71 -18.21
CA THR A 16 8.29 -9.06 -18.58
C THR A 16 8.52 -7.94 -19.61
N PRO A 17 7.52 -7.60 -20.46
CA PRO A 17 7.65 -6.48 -21.39
C PRO A 17 7.93 -5.11 -20.73
N LEU A 18 7.62 -4.98 -19.44
CA LEU A 18 7.82 -3.76 -18.66
C LEU A 18 9.03 -3.83 -17.72
N ALA A 19 9.95 -4.78 -17.93
CA ALA A 19 11.14 -4.96 -17.10
C ALA A 19 12.04 -3.69 -17.01
N GLN A 20 12.03 -2.86 -18.06
CA GLN A 20 12.84 -1.64 -18.17
C GLN A 20 11.98 -0.37 -18.11
N ALA A 21 10.73 -0.47 -17.65
CA ALA A 21 9.86 0.69 -17.52
C ALA A 21 10.35 1.60 -16.40
N ASP A 22 10.34 2.91 -16.67
CA ASP A 22 10.62 3.92 -15.65
C ASP A 22 9.58 3.88 -14.53
N ARG A 23 10.01 4.24 -13.32
CA ARG A 23 9.11 4.37 -12.18
C ARG A 23 8.19 5.58 -12.37
N VAL A 24 6.94 5.40 -11.99
CA VAL A 24 5.98 6.51 -11.91
C VAL A 24 6.48 7.54 -10.89
N ASN A 25 6.39 8.82 -11.24
CA ASN A 25 6.74 9.90 -10.32
C ASN A 25 5.89 9.81 -9.05
N VAL A 26 6.52 10.00 -7.88
CA VAL A 26 5.85 9.87 -6.58
C VAL A 26 4.63 10.78 -6.45
N PHE A 27 4.68 12.00 -6.99
CA PHE A 27 3.56 12.94 -6.92
C PHE A 27 2.39 12.51 -7.81
N ASP A 28 2.65 11.90 -8.96
CA ASP A 28 1.60 11.35 -9.81
C ASP A 28 0.94 10.15 -9.15
N PHE A 29 1.73 9.31 -8.48
CA PHE A 29 1.21 8.18 -7.71
C PHE A 29 0.34 8.64 -6.53
N VAL A 30 0.82 9.61 -5.74
CA VAL A 30 0.05 10.24 -4.65
C VAL A 30 -1.22 10.90 -5.18
N ARG A 31 -1.16 11.56 -6.35
CA ARG A 31 -2.34 12.14 -7.01
C ARG A 31 -3.36 11.07 -7.38
N ALA A 32 -2.94 9.90 -7.85
CA ALA A 32 -3.84 8.79 -8.14
C ALA A 32 -4.56 8.31 -6.86
N ILE A 33 -3.85 8.20 -5.74
CA ILE A 33 -4.43 7.87 -4.43
C ILE A 33 -5.46 8.92 -4.00
N ALA A 34 -5.11 10.21 -4.06
CA ALA A 34 -6.01 11.31 -3.71
C ALA A 34 -7.27 11.32 -4.58
N THR A 35 -7.10 11.11 -5.89
CA THR A 35 -8.20 11.02 -6.85
C THR A 35 -9.14 9.86 -6.48
N ALA A 36 -8.59 8.69 -6.19
CA ALA A 36 -9.39 7.53 -5.77
C ALA A 36 -10.14 7.79 -4.46
N ARG A 37 -9.51 8.42 -3.46
CA ARG A 37 -10.17 8.81 -2.21
C ARG A 37 -11.34 9.77 -2.46
N ILE A 38 -11.14 10.80 -3.28
CA ILE A 38 -12.19 11.80 -3.57
C ILE A 38 -13.37 11.18 -4.32
N LEU A 39 -13.08 10.38 -5.36
CA LEU A 39 -14.12 9.72 -6.16
C LEU A 39 -14.86 8.63 -5.39
N MET A 40 -14.21 8.01 -4.40
CA MET A 40 -14.71 6.82 -3.70
C MET A 40 -14.55 6.97 -2.18
N PRO A 41 -15.25 7.93 -1.55
CA PRO A 41 -15.00 8.31 -0.15
C PRO A 41 -15.26 7.19 0.85
N ARG A 42 -16.15 6.24 0.52
CA ARG A 42 -16.47 5.07 1.36
C ARG A 42 -15.58 3.85 1.15
N SER A 43 -14.79 3.83 0.08
CA SER A 43 -13.93 2.68 -0.22
C SER A 43 -12.66 2.72 0.63
N MET A 44 -12.14 1.56 0.99
CA MET A 44 -10.77 1.44 1.45
C MET A 44 -9.83 1.65 0.26
N VAL A 45 -8.93 2.61 0.32
CA VAL A 45 -7.90 2.80 -0.70
C VAL A 45 -6.65 2.11 -0.19
N ARG A 46 -6.26 1.02 -0.86
CA ARG A 46 -5.16 0.15 -0.39
C ARG A 46 -3.86 0.47 -1.13
N LEU A 47 -2.90 1.01 -0.40
CA LEU A 47 -1.53 1.16 -0.86
C LEU A 47 -0.88 -0.23 -0.86
N SER A 48 -0.67 -0.80 -2.05
CA SER A 48 -0.46 -2.24 -2.23
C SER A 48 0.97 -2.55 -2.73
N ALA A 49 1.13 -3.17 -3.90
CA ALA A 49 2.43 -3.56 -4.45
C ALA A 49 3.32 -2.34 -4.77
N GLY A 50 4.64 -2.54 -4.67
CA GLY A 50 5.64 -1.51 -4.92
C GLY A 50 5.92 -0.57 -3.74
N ARG A 51 5.25 -0.74 -2.59
CA ARG A 51 5.53 0.03 -1.35
C ARG A 51 6.98 -0.02 -0.90
N ASN A 52 7.64 -1.17 -1.07
CA ASN A 52 9.02 -1.33 -0.61
C ASN A 52 9.98 -0.33 -1.26
N GLU A 53 9.66 0.08 -2.49
CA GLU A 53 10.41 1.03 -3.30
C GLU A 53 10.10 2.50 -2.98
N LEU A 54 9.09 2.77 -2.15
CA LEU A 54 8.73 4.10 -1.70
C LEU A 54 9.50 4.43 -0.41
N SER A 55 9.98 5.68 -0.31
CA SER A 55 10.50 6.20 0.95
C SER A 55 9.41 6.32 2.01
N ASP A 56 9.80 6.48 3.27
CA ASP A 56 8.85 6.63 4.38
C ASP A 56 8.01 7.91 4.20
N GLU A 57 8.60 8.99 3.71
CA GLU A 57 7.92 10.26 3.40
C GLU A 57 6.92 10.07 2.24
N ALA A 58 7.28 9.30 1.22
CA ALA A 58 6.39 8.99 0.10
C ALA A 58 5.18 8.17 0.57
N GLN A 59 5.39 7.19 1.46
CA GLN A 59 4.28 6.44 2.07
C GLN A 59 3.43 7.32 2.98
N ALA A 60 4.04 8.22 3.76
CA ALA A 60 3.32 9.20 4.58
C ALA A 60 2.41 10.10 3.72
N LEU A 61 2.90 10.58 2.58
CA LEU A 61 2.10 11.34 1.63
C LEU A 61 0.94 10.52 1.06
N CYS A 62 1.12 9.22 0.81
CA CYS A 62 0.04 8.35 0.35
C CYS A 62 -1.05 8.19 1.42
N PHE A 63 -0.68 8.03 2.70
CA PHE A 63 -1.65 7.98 3.80
C PHE A 63 -2.39 9.32 3.95
N LEU A 64 -1.66 10.44 3.90
CA LEU A 64 -2.25 11.78 3.93
C LEU A 64 -3.22 12.02 2.76
N ALA A 65 -2.89 11.52 1.57
CA ALA A 65 -3.74 11.60 0.38
C ALA A 65 -5.00 10.72 0.47
N GLY A 66 -5.07 9.80 1.42
CA GLY A 66 -6.26 9.03 1.74
C GLY A 66 -6.15 7.52 1.57
N ALA A 67 -4.94 6.97 1.36
CA ALA A 67 -4.73 5.54 1.55
C ALA A 67 -5.00 5.16 3.02
N ASN A 68 -5.66 4.04 3.25
CA ASN A 68 -6.02 3.59 4.60
C ASN A 68 -5.99 2.06 4.77
N SER A 69 -5.28 1.37 3.88
CA SER A 69 -5.08 -0.07 3.93
C SER A 69 -3.74 -0.41 3.28
N ILE A 70 -3.04 -1.42 3.79
CA ILE A 70 -1.80 -1.97 3.24
C ILE A 70 -1.82 -3.50 3.30
N PHE A 71 -0.95 -4.17 2.54
CA PHE A 71 -0.59 -5.55 2.83
C PHE A 71 0.52 -5.59 3.88
N SER A 72 0.34 -6.45 4.88
CA SER A 72 1.29 -6.70 5.97
C SER A 72 1.78 -8.14 5.89
N GLY A 73 3.09 -8.35 6.00
CA GLY A 73 3.73 -9.66 5.83
C GLY A 73 5.06 -9.53 5.06
N GLU A 74 5.85 -10.61 5.01
CA GLU A 74 7.19 -10.58 4.41
C GLU A 74 7.19 -10.54 2.87
N LYS A 75 6.12 -11.03 2.25
CA LYS A 75 5.97 -11.10 0.78
C LYS A 75 4.54 -10.81 0.36
N LEU A 76 4.40 -10.34 -0.87
CA LEU A 76 3.12 -10.33 -1.59
C LEU A 76 2.93 -11.69 -2.28
N LEU A 77 2.46 -11.71 -3.52
CA LEU A 77 2.31 -12.92 -4.32
C LEU A 77 3.67 -13.50 -4.72
N THR A 78 4.53 -12.66 -5.31
CA THR A 78 5.85 -13.07 -5.84
C THR A 78 6.95 -12.05 -5.57
N THR A 79 6.61 -10.90 -5.00
CA THR A 79 7.54 -9.79 -4.76
C THR A 79 7.71 -9.51 -3.26
N PRO A 80 8.86 -8.97 -2.83
CA PRO A 80 9.07 -8.55 -1.45
C PRO A 80 8.05 -7.49 -1.01
N ASN A 81 7.66 -7.55 0.25
CA ASN A 81 6.82 -6.54 0.91
C ASN A 81 7.64 -5.85 2.02
N PRO A 82 7.33 -4.61 2.43
CA PRO A 82 7.98 -4.01 3.59
C PRO A 82 7.88 -4.92 4.83
N ASN A 83 8.97 -5.01 5.58
CA ASN A 83 8.98 -5.72 6.87
C ASN A 83 7.97 -5.06 7.83
N PHE A 84 7.27 -5.89 8.60
CA PHE A 84 6.37 -5.49 9.69
C PHE A 84 6.97 -4.42 10.61
N ASP A 85 8.24 -4.54 10.96
CA ASP A 85 8.92 -3.58 11.84
C ASP A 85 9.04 -2.17 11.23
N ARG A 86 9.22 -2.10 9.90
CA ARG A 86 9.25 -0.82 9.19
C ARG A 86 7.87 -0.18 9.20
N ASP A 87 6.83 -0.98 8.96
CA ASP A 87 5.44 -0.52 8.96
C ASP A 87 5.01 -0.03 10.34
N ALA A 88 5.39 -0.76 11.39
CA ALA A 88 5.13 -0.37 12.77
C ALA A 88 5.80 0.97 13.14
N ARG A 89 7.08 1.15 12.79
CA ARG A 89 7.80 2.42 13.05
C ARG A 89 7.20 3.60 12.31
N LEU A 90 6.82 3.40 11.04
CA LEU A 90 6.17 4.44 10.26
C LEU A 90 4.81 4.81 10.84
N PHE A 91 4.01 3.81 11.25
CA PHE A 91 2.69 4.06 11.83
C PHE A 91 2.80 4.83 13.15
N ASP A 92 3.75 4.47 14.01
CA ASP A 92 4.04 5.20 15.25
C ASP A 92 4.41 6.66 14.97
N SER A 93 5.33 6.89 14.01
CA SER A 93 5.77 8.23 13.60
C SER A 93 4.63 9.10 13.04
N LEU A 94 3.65 8.48 12.38
CA LEU A 94 2.51 9.17 11.77
C LEU A 94 1.26 9.22 12.68
N GLY A 95 1.31 8.59 13.87
CA GLY A 95 0.14 8.47 14.75
C GLY A 95 -1.00 7.61 14.19
N LEU A 96 -0.68 6.65 13.31
CA LEU A 96 -1.67 5.76 12.68
C LEU A 96 -1.94 4.53 13.55
N VAL A 97 -3.22 4.17 13.67
CA VAL A 97 -3.65 2.97 14.40
C VAL A 97 -4.07 1.88 13.42
N ALA A 98 -3.37 0.75 13.45
CA ALA A 98 -3.73 -0.40 12.65
C ALA A 98 -5.09 -0.97 13.09
N LYS A 99 -5.91 -1.40 12.11
CA LYS A 99 -7.17 -2.10 12.38
C LYS A 99 -6.83 -3.41 13.08
N LYS A 100 -7.53 -3.70 14.19
CA LYS A 100 -7.39 -4.99 14.88
C LYS A 100 -7.77 -6.14 13.93
N PRO A 101 -7.01 -7.24 13.90
CA PRO A 101 -7.40 -8.42 13.13
C PRO A 101 -8.78 -8.90 13.56
N ASN A 102 -9.58 -9.37 12.60
CA ASN A 102 -10.89 -9.91 12.92
C ASN A 102 -10.70 -11.25 13.64
N LYS A 103 -11.41 -11.49 14.75
CA LYS A 103 -11.24 -12.73 15.54
C LYS A 103 -11.61 -13.98 14.76
N GLU A 104 -12.51 -13.84 13.78
CA GLU A 104 -12.89 -14.91 12.85
C GLU A 104 -11.76 -15.28 11.89
N ASP A 105 -10.99 -14.29 11.42
CA ASP A 105 -9.84 -14.53 10.52
C ASP A 105 -8.71 -15.26 11.26
N LEU A 106 -8.48 -14.94 12.55
CA LEU A 106 -7.47 -15.61 13.39
C LEU A 106 -7.78 -17.09 13.66
N ALA A 107 -9.06 -17.46 13.73
CA ALA A 107 -9.48 -18.85 13.92
C ALA A 107 -9.36 -19.69 12.64
N ALA A 108 -9.29 -19.06 11.47
CA ALA A 108 -9.15 -19.75 10.18
C ALA A 108 -7.68 -20.06 9.80
N VAL A 109 -6.70 -19.51 10.54
CA VAL A 109 -5.26 -19.73 10.33
C VAL A 109 -4.61 -20.55 11.46
N ALA A 110 -5.40 -20.96 12.47
CA ALA A 110 -4.99 -21.84 13.57
C ALA A 110 -5.49 -23.27 13.30
#